data_AF-A0A2P2ICQ3-F1
#
_entry.id   AF-A0A2P2ICQ3-F1
#
_cell.length_a   1.000
_cell.length_b   1.000
_cell.length_c   1.000
_cell.angle_alpha   90.00
_cell.angle_beta   90.00
_cell.angle_gamma   90.00
#
_symmetry.space_group_name_H-M   'P 1'
#
loop_
_entity.id
_entity.type
_entity.pdbx_description
1 polymer ?
#
loop_
_entity_poly.entity_id
_entity_poly.type
_entity_poly.pdbx_seq_one_letter_code
_entity_poly.pdbx_strand_id
1 'polypeptide(L)'
;NAIILGFNVRPTTKAMRNADKAGVEIRTSSIIYQIVEDIEDALSGMLDPEYKEVYLGRIEIKKIFKVSKIGNIAGCYVEDGKIFADSQIRILRNSVMIYDGELASLKRYQDDAKEVIVG
;
A
#
# COMPACT_ATOMS: atom_id res chain seq x y z
N ASN A 1 -22.45 -8.16 -4.03
CA ASN A 1 -23.01 -8.15 -2.66
C ASN A 1 -23.76 -6.87 -2.44
N ALA A 2 -24.99 -6.97 -1.92
CA ALA A 2 -25.78 -5.82 -1.47
C ALA A 2 -26.29 -6.11 -0.07
N ILE A 3 -26.35 -5.08 0.77
CA ILE A 3 -26.87 -5.15 2.15
C ILE A 3 -28.06 -4.18 2.22
N ILE A 4 -29.17 -4.65 2.79
CA ILE A 4 -30.37 -3.86 3.05
C ILE A 4 -30.37 -3.48 4.53
N LEU A 5 -30.37 -2.18 4.83
CA LEU A 5 -30.42 -1.64 6.18
C LEU A 5 -31.81 -1.07 6.49
N GLY A 6 -32.45 -1.55 7.55
CA GLY A 6 -33.76 -1.07 8.02
C GLY A 6 -33.66 -0.33 9.35
N PHE A 7 -34.13 0.92 9.41
CA PHE A 7 -34.24 1.68 10.65
C PHE A 7 -35.65 1.60 11.24
N ASN A 8 -35.76 1.11 12.48
CA ASN A 8 -37.03 0.98 13.21
C ASN A 8 -38.16 0.27 12.43
N VAL A 9 -37.79 -0.69 11.57
CA VAL A 9 -38.71 -1.46 10.74
C VAL A 9 -38.40 -2.94 10.89
N ARG A 10 -39.44 -3.78 10.92
CA ARG A 10 -39.30 -5.24 10.91
C ARG A 10 -39.54 -5.78 9.50
N PRO A 11 -38.64 -6.61 8.96
CA PRO A 11 -38.85 -7.19 7.64
C PRO A 11 -39.99 -8.19 7.69
N THR A 12 -40.77 -8.24 6.62
CA THR A 12 -41.84 -9.25 6.48
C THR A 12 -41.23 -10.61 6.12
N THR A 13 -41.93 -11.70 6.42
CA THR A 13 -41.48 -13.07 6.06
C THR A 13 -41.24 -13.22 4.55
N LYS A 14 -42.01 -12.51 3.72
CA LYS A 14 -41.82 -12.49 2.26
C LYS A 14 -40.50 -11.80 1.87
N ALA A 15 -40.16 -10.70 2.55
CA ALA A 15 -38.91 -9.98 2.30
C ALA A 15 -37.69 -10.82 2.68
N MET A 16 -37.70 -11.49 3.84
CA MET A 16 -36.63 -12.39 4.28
C MET A 16 -36.38 -13.50 3.25
N ARG A 17 -37.44 -14.22 2.83
CA ARG A 17 -37.30 -15.32 1.86
C ARG A 17 -36.80 -14.87 0.49
N ASN A 18 -37.14 -13.64 0.07
CA ASN A 18 -36.63 -13.09 -1.19
C ASN A 18 -35.16 -12.70 -1.07
N ALA A 19 -34.76 -12.13 0.07
CA ALA A 19 -33.38 -11.76 0.35
C ALA A 19 -32.47 -12.99 0.41
N ASP A 20 -32.90 -14.07 1.08
CA ASP A 20 -32.17 -15.35 1.12
C ASP A 20 -31.94 -15.91 -0.29
N LYS A 21 -32.97 -15.88 -1.16
CA LYS A 21 -32.86 -16.34 -2.55
C LYS A 21 -31.95 -15.47 -3.40
N ALA A 22 -31.89 -14.18 -3.12
CA ALA A 22 -31.05 -13.23 -3.85
C ALA A 22 -29.62 -13.15 -3.30
N GLY A 23 -29.32 -13.84 -2.18
CA GLY A 23 -28.04 -13.73 -1.49
C GLY A 23 -27.81 -12.31 -0.94
N VAL A 24 -28.88 -11.62 -0.55
CA VAL A 24 -28.86 -10.25 -0.02
C VAL A 24 -29.08 -10.31 1.48
N GLU A 25 -28.22 -9.64 2.25
CA GLU A 25 -28.34 -9.59 3.71
C GLU A 25 -29.29 -8.46 4.13
N ILE A 26 -30.18 -8.73 5.08
CA ILE A 26 -31.04 -7.70 5.72
C ILE A 26 -30.59 -7.52 7.17
N ARG A 27 -30.16 -6.30 7.51
CA ARG A 27 -29.91 -5.89 8.91
C ARG A 27 -30.93 -4.85 9.32
N THR A 28 -31.43 -4.96 10.55
CA THR A 28 -32.38 -3.98 11.10
C THR A 28 -31.93 -3.52 12.46
N SER A 29 -31.88 -2.20 12.63
CA SER A 29 -31.42 -1.55 13.85
C SER A 29 -32.43 -0.48 14.28
N SER A 30 -32.60 -0.33 15.59
CA SER A 30 -33.43 0.73 16.19
C SER A 30 -32.61 1.95 16.63
N ILE A 31 -31.28 1.87 16.53
CA ILE A 31 -30.34 2.92 16.92
C ILE A 31 -29.65 3.42 15.65
N ILE A 32 -29.79 4.72 15.36
CA ILE A 32 -29.28 5.28 14.10
C ILE A 32 -27.74 5.26 14.04
N TYR A 33 -27.05 5.41 15.18
CA TYR A 33 -25.59 5.34 15.25
C TYR A 33 -25.03 3.98 14.83
N GLN A 34 -25.73 2.90 15.15
CA GLN A 34 -25.33 1.55 14.78
C GLN A 34 -25.43 1.32 13.27
N ILE A 35 -26.38 2.00 12.59
CA ILE A 35 -26.49 1.96 11.12
C ILE A 35 -25.32 2.69 10.47
N VAL A 36 -24.87 3.80 11.07
CA VAL A 36 -23.70 4.53 10.58
C VAL A 36 -22.45 3.67 10.71
N GLU A 37 -22.26 3.04 11.86
CA GLU A 37 -21.15 2.11 12.13
C GLU A 37 -21.19 0.89 11.18
N ASP A 38 -22.36 0.27 10.97
CA ASP A 38 -22.53 -0.84 10.01
C ASP A 38 -22.16 -0.44 8.56
N ILE A 39 -22.43 0.82 8.16
CA ILE A 39 -22.04 1.36 6.85
C ILE A 39 -20.53 1.59 6.79
N GLU A 40 -19.94 2.18 7.84
CA GLU A 40 -18.50 2.41 7.95
C GLU A 40 -17.72 1.10 7.93
N ASP A 41 -18.18 0.06 8.64
CA ASP A 41 -17.57 -1.27 8.68
C ASP A 41 -17.69 -2.02 7.35
N ALA A 42 -18.84 -1.92 6.69
CA ALA A 42 -19.03 -2.51 5.37
C ALA A 42 -18.13 -1.85 4.30
N LEU A 43 -17.86 -0.55 4.45
CA LEU A 43 -16.94 0.19 3.57
C LEU A 43 -15.48 -0.01 3.96
N SER A 44 -15.17 -0.12 5.26
CA SER A 44 -13.79 -0.28 5.75
C SER A 44 -13.21 -1.65 5.43
N GLY A 45 -14.04 -2.69 5.38
CA GLY A 45 -13.67 -4.00 4.83
C GLY A 45 -13.38 -4.00 3.31
N MET A 46 -13.68 -2.90 2.61
CA MET A 46 -13.40 -2.69 1.17
C MET A 46 -12.40 -1.55 0.90
N LEU A 47 -11.88 -0.88 1.94
CA LEU A 47 -10.84 0.12 1.74
C LEU A 47 -9.54 -0.60 1.38
N ASP A 48 -9.09 -0.45 0.12
CA ASP A 48 -7.75 -0.81 -0.27
C ASP A 48 -6.77 -0.22 0.76
N PRO A 49 -5.82 -1.00 1.30
CA PRO A 49 -4.88 -0.49 2.29
C PRO A 49 -4.25 0.78 1.74
N GLU A 50 -4.35 1.89 2.47
CA GLU A 50 -3.70 3.13 2.09
C GLU A 50 -2.18 2.89 2.10
N TYR A 51 -1.61 2.67 0.92
CA TYR A 51 -0.16 2.62 0.73
C TYR A 51 0.39 4.02 0.98
N LYS A 52 0.82 4.26 2.21
CA LYS A 52 1.49 5.50 2.56
C LYS A 52 2.93 5.41 2.10
N GLU A 53 3.27 6.18 1.07
CA GLU A 53 4.67 6.40 0.71
C GLU A 53 5.38 7.09 1.87
N VAL A 54 6.30 6.36 2.50
CA VAL A 54 7.18 6.91 3.53
C VAL A 54 8.48 7.30 2.87
N TYR A 55 8.83 8.58 2.94
CA TYR A 55 10.15 9.04 2.53
C TYR A 55 11.21 8.47 3.46
N LEU A 56 12.12 7.66 2.91
CA LEU A 56 13.18 7.00 3.67
C LEU A 56 14.51 7.76 3.60
N GLY A 57 14.81 8.36 2.45
CA GLY A 57 16.05 9.09 2.23
C GLY A 57 16.30 9.47 0.76
N ARG A 58 17.43 10.13 0.51
CA ARG A 58 17.87 10.54 -0.82
C ARG A 58 19.30 10.09 -1.06
N ILE A 59 19.54 9.61 -2.28
CA ILE A 59 20.82 9.08 -2.71
C ILE A 59 21.26 9.79 -3.99
N GLU A 60 22.54 10.16 -4.06
CA GLU A 60 23.15 10.69 -5.27
C GLU A 60 24.04 9.62 -5.94
N ILE A 61 23.81 9.37 -7.23
CA ILE A 61 24.64 8.46 -8.02
C ILE A 61 25.91 9.20 -8.47
N LYS A 62 27.06 8.83 -7.90
CA LYS A 62 28.36 9.44 -8.24
C LYS A 62 29.04 8.75 -9.41
N LYS A 63 28.91 7.43 -9.52
CA LYS A 63 29.58 6.65 -10.58
C LYS A 63 28.75 5.42 -10.93
N ILE A 64 28.79 5.00 -12.19
CA ILE A 64 28.19 3.74 -12.63
C ILE A 64 29.31 2.79 -13.03
N PHE A 65 29.29 1.59 -12.47
CA PHE A 65 30.18 0.49 -12.82
C PHE A 65 29.44 -0.51 -13.68
N LYS A 66 30.06 -0.98 -14.75
CA LYS A 66 29.50 -2.03 -15.61
C LYS A 66 30.17 -3.36 -15.26
N VAL A 67 29.40 -4.34 -14.82
CA VAL A 67 29.87 -5.68 -14.49
C VAL A 67 29.14 -6.68 -15.37
N SER A 68 29.86 -7.39 -16.23
CA SER A 68 29.27 -8.23 -17.30
C SER A 68 28.27 -9.28 -16.82
N LYS A 69 28.36 -9.74 -15.56
CA LYS A 69 27.47 -10.76 -14.98
C LYS A 69 26.26 -10.19 -14.21
N ILE A 70 26.34 -8.94 -13.74
CA ILE A 70 25.37 -8.36 -12.80
C ILE A 70 24.63 -7.18 -13.44
N GLY A 71 25.23 -6.53 -14.46
CA GLY A 71 24.70 -5.35 -15.11
C GLY A 71 25.37 -4.06 -14.60
N ASN A 72 24.58 -2.99 -14.51
CA ASN A 72 25.04 -1.69 -14.03
C ASN A 72 24.92 -1.62 -12.51
N ILE A 73 26.01 -1.28 -11.83
CA ILE A 73 26.05 -1.02 -10.39
C ILE A 73 26.23 0.48 -10.20
N ALA A 74 25.31 1.12 -9.49
CA ALA A 74 25.41 2.53 -9.12
C ALA A 74 26.24 2.67 -7.84
N GLY A 75 27.42 3.29 -7.96
CA GLY A 75 28.18 3.81 -6.83
C GLY A 75 27.53 5.09 -6.33
N CYS A 76 26.98 5.00 -5.13
CA CYS A 76 26.05 5.96 -4.58
C CYS A 76 26.54 6.57 -3.27
N TYR A 77 26.07 7.78 -2.97
CA TYR A 77 26.27 8.44 -1.69
C TYR A 77 24.89 8.77 -1.09
N VAL A 78 24.63 8.40 0.16
CA VAL A 78 23.37 8.72 0.83
C VAL A 78 23.48 10.16 1.34
N GLU A 79 22.72 11.08 0.71
CA GLU A 79 22.69 12.49 1.09
C GLU A 79 21.85 12.71 2.35
N ASP A 80 20.74 11.98 2.47
CA ASP A 80 19.79 12.13 3.56
C ASP A 80 19.10 10.80 3.88
N GLY A 81 18.72 10.62 5.15
CA GLY A 81 17.94 9.50 5.66
C GLY A 81 18.68 8.16 5.70
N LYS A 82 17.92 7.08 5.51
CA LYS A 82 18.42 5.70 5.55
C LYS A 82 17.75 4.87 4.47
N ILE A 83 18.51 3.96 3.88
CA ILE A 83 18.08 3.14 2.75
C ILE A 83 18.09 1.70 3.20
N PHE A 84 16.99 0.99 3.00
CA PHE A 84 16.89 -0.44 3.28
C PHE A 84 17.02 -1.25 1.99
N ALA A 85 17.43 -2.51 2.13
CA ALA A 85 17.59 -3.41 1.00
C ALA A 85 16.27 -3.71 0.25
N ASP A 86 15.13 -3.56 0.92
CA ASP A 86 13.77 -3.79 0.42
C ASP A 86 13.03 -2.49 0.04
N SER A 87 13.74 -1.36 -0.04
CA SER A 87 13.13 -0.06 -0.36
C SER A 87 12.69 0.01 -1.83
N GLN A 88 11.54 0.66 -2.06
CA GLN A 88 11.20 1.17 -3.39
C GLN A 88 12.05 2.39 -3.73
N ILE A 89 12.52 2.47 -4.97
CA ILE A 89 13.42 3.50 -5.46
C ILE A 89 12.86 4.18 -6.71
N ARG A 90 13.00 5.50 -6.74
CA ARG A 90 12.76 6.33 -7.93
C ARG A 90 14.05 6.98 -8.34
N ILE A 91 14.44 6.80 -9.60
CA ILE A 91 15.63 7.44 -10.16
C ILE A 91 15.18 8.61 -11.02
N LEU A 92 15.68 9.78 -10.68
CA LEU A 92 15.44 11.00 -11.43
C LEU A 92 16.72 11.44 -12.15
N ARG A 93 16.58 11.92 -13.37
CA ARG A 93 17.64 12.59 -14.13
C ARG A 93 17.07 13.88 -14.71
N ASN A 94 17.69 15.01 -14.40
CA ASN A 94 17.20 16.34 -14.79
C ASN A 94 15.73 16.58 -14.40
N SER A 95 15.36 16.16 -13.18
CA SER A 95 14.00 16.24 -12.65
C SER A 95 12.94 15.42 -13.40
N VAL A 96 13.35 14.53 -14.32
CA VAL A 96 12.47 13.58 -14.99
C VAL A 96 12.70 12.19 -14.39
N MET A 97 11.62 11.51 -14.00
CA MET A 97 11.68 10.14 -13.50
C MET A 97 12.02 9.19 -14.67
N ILE A 98 13.15 8.49 -14.54
CA ILE A 98 13.63 7.55 -15.56
C ILE A 98 13.46 6.08 -15.14
N TYR A 99 13.22 5.83 -13.84
CA TYR A 99 12.99 4.51 -13.29
C TYR A 99 12.16 4.61 -12.01
N ASP A 100 11.22 3.68 -11.85
CA ASP A 100 10.43 3.44 -10.64
C ASP A 100 10.35 1.92 -10.43
N GLY A 101 10.69 1.45 -9.24
CA GLY A 101 10.74 0.01 -8.93
C GLY A 101 11.39 -0.31 -7.60
N GLU A 102 11.68 -1.59 -7.38
CA GLU A 102 12.29 -2.09 -6.15
C GLU A 102 13.82 -2.14 -6.25
N LEU A 103 14.50 -1.96 -5.12
CA LEU A 103 15.95 -2.08 -5.05
C LEU A 103 16.37 -3.56 -5.23
N ALA A 104 17.17 -3.85 -6.24
CA ALA A 104 17.62 -5.22 -6.50
C ALA A 104 18.66 -5.75 -5.48
N SER A 105 19.56 -4.88 -5.01
CA SER A 105 20.55 -5.23 -3.98
C SER A 105 21.14 -3.97 -3.36
N LEU A 106 21.48 -4.05 -2.07
CA LEU A 106 22.18 -3.00 -1.34
C LEU A 106 23.50 -3.56 -0.82
N LYS A 107 24.61 -2.96 -1.26
CA LYS A 107 25.96 -3.34 -0.81
C LYS A 107 26.70 -2.13 -0.30
N ARG A 108 27.40 -2.30 0.82
CA ARG A 108 28.39 -1.35 1.31
C ARG A 108 29.77 -1.90 0.96
N TYR A 109 30.42 -1.29 -0.03
CA TYR A 109 31.62 -1.83 -0.65
C TYR A 109 31.38 -3.22 -1.28
N GLN A 110 31.86 -4.29 -0.64
CA GLN A 110 31.71 -5.67 -1.13
C GLN A 110 30.66 -6.47 -0.34
N ASP A 111 30.23 -5.95 0.81
CA ASP A 111 29.36 -6.66 1.74
C ASP A 111 27.89 -6.29 1.54
N ASP A 112 27.01 -7.27 1.64
CA ASP A 112 25.57 -7.06 1.63
C ASP A 112 25.13 -6.32 2.91
N ALA A 113 24.36 -5.25 2.74
CA ALA A 113 23.90 -4.41 3.82
C ALA A 113 22.37 -4.47 3.90
N LYS A 114 21.84 -4.65 5.11
CA LYS A 114 20.39 -4.55 5.35
C LYS A 114 19.90 -3.10 5.29
N GLU A 115 20.72 -2.19 5.80
CA GLU A 115 20.48 -0.75 5.78
C GLU A 115 21.79 0.01 5.59
N VAL A 116 21.70 1.19 4.96
CA VAL A 116 22.79 2.16 4.83
C VAL A 116 22.25 3.53 5.23
N ILE A 117 22.89 4.16 6.20
CA ILE A 117 22.57 5.51 6.68
C ILE A 117 23.41 6.57 5.95
N VAL A 118 23.05 7.85 6.10
CA VAL A 118 23.89 8.98 5.69
C VAL A 118 25.34 8.77 6.15
N GLY A 119 26.29 8.85 5.21
CA GLY A 119 27.71 8.63 5.52
C GLY A 119 28.57 8.26 4.33
#